data_AF-A0A1P8JVV3-F1
#
_entry.id   AF-A0A1P8JVV3-F1
#
_cell.length_a   1.000
_cell.length_b   1.000
_cell.length_c   1.000
_cell.angle_alpha   90.00
_cell.angle_beta   90.00
_cell.angle_gamma   90.00
#
_symmetry.space_group_name_H-M   'P 1'
#
loop_
_entity.id
_entity.type
_entity.pdbx_description
1 polymer ?
#
loop_
_entity_poly.entity_id
_entity_poly.type
_entity_poly.pdbx_seq_one_letter_code
_entity_poly.pdbx_strand_id
1 'polypeptide(L)'
;MSTPASTVSLFDGRPFFEKALLHGLQTGIIPAARLDSLHEEAAKGMVQIARYFGTEFLRPDLEQARARIVNMVSLFLEDSCEGDLTEAAQSLRDNTLLSRSKGGSEMLKSLLTMPDHTHFGMLESGTFTDDHIPLLARWSLRSLADYRAELAQRSEIERRMEAAYWFAQKLGTARRELKDAQTDAEALIRTGLLTLAAGRTQLPNWGQFESAIELLRKRSAAGKPVALALPETLPAAFKPLVAEMRESMLRDDLPKILDPAVKPRKLFLQSMGFMGRYYWIDDEIEDISDFDRAVSDQWIKLTQRHTDDSSLITLFLCITAGVARKTIITETTAASIVRKLRKSGLHPELASDFIRDYAPHENHADYQRLWTHFIEETRRDLLDERDTKLHEAMTALKLHCNIVDGPAKTARPKAVAKKPTGPQA
;
A
#
# COMPACT_ATOMS: atom_id res chain seq x y z
N MET A 1 43.59 46.59 -35.78
CA MET A 1 42.32 45.87 -35.52
C MET A 1 42.51 44.45 -36.01
N SER A 2 42.81 43.51 -35.10
CA SER A 2 42.93 42.09 -35.43
C SER A 2 41.66 41.38 -35.01
N THR A 3 40.97 40.80 -36.00
CA THR A 3 39.83 39.90 -35.81
C THR A 3 40.30 38.60 -35.15
N PRO A 4 39.60 38.08 -34.12
CA PRO A 4 39.93 36.77 -33.57
C PRO A 4 39.57 35.68 -34.58
N ALA A 5 40.50 34.75 -34.79
CA ALA A 5 40.27 33.57 -35.62
C ALA A 5 39.35 32.60 -34.86
N SER A 6 38.15 32.41 -35.41
CA SER A 6 37.25 31.35 -34.97
C SER A 6 37.86 29.99 -35.36
N THR A 7 38.45 29.29 -34.40
CA THR A 7 38.83 27.88 -34.56
C THR A 7 37.57 27.04 -34.69
N VAL A 8 37.19 26.74 -35.93
CA VAL A 8 36.14 25.77 -36.25
C VAL A 8 36.64 24.41 -35.80
N SER A 9 36.12 23.90 -34.67
CA SER A 9 36.30 22.51 -34.27
C SER A 9 35.64 21.63 -35.34
N LEU A 10 36.44 21.02 -36.21
CA LEU A 10 35.98 20.00 -37.15
C LEU A 10 35.36 18.86 -36.33
N PHE A 11 34.03 18.77 -36.33
CA PHE A 11 33.32 17.67 -35.69
C PHE A 11 33.56 16.41 -36.53
N ASP A 12 34.38 15.49 -36.04
CA ASP A 12 34.57 14.20 -36.66
C ASP A 12 33.37 13.30 -36.36
N GLY A 13 32.49 13.12 -37.36
CA GLY A 13 31.28 12.32 -37.27
C GLY A 13 31.49 10.80 -37.41
N ARG A 14 32.73 10.33 -37.53
CA ARG A 14 33.02 8.89 -37.64
C ARG A 14 32.66 8.14 -36.35
N PRO A 15 32.23 6.87 -36.43
CA PRO A 15 32.09 6.00 -35.26
C PRO A 15 33.40 5.88 -34.50
N PHE A 16 33.33 5.73 -33.18
CA PHE A 16 34.53 5.68 -32.33
C PHE A 16 35.49 4.55 -32.69
N PHE A 17 34.95 3.39 -33.11
CA PHE A 17 35.76 2.28 -33.64
C PHE A 17 36.64 2.72 -34.82
N GLU A 18 36.09 3.47 -35.77
CA GLU A 18 36.84 3.94 -36.94
C GLU A 18 37.94 4.93 -36.54
N LYS A 19 37.65 5.84 -35.59
CA LYS A 19 38.63 6.78 -35.03
C LYS A 19 39.79 6.04 -34.36
N ALA A 20 39.49 5.07 -33.50
CA ALA A 20 40.48 4.27 -32.79
C ALA A 20 41.34 3.43 -33.75
N LEU A 21 40.72 2.81 -34.77
CA LEU A 21 41.42 2.04 -35.77
C LEU A 21 42.40 2.90 -36.58
N LEU A 22 41.95 4.07 -37.05
CA LEU A 22 42.79 4.99 -37.82
C LEU A 22 43.94 5.54 -36.99
N HIS A 23 43.67 5.94 -35.75
CA HIS A 23 44.71 6.37 -34.81
C HIS A 23 45.74 5.28 -34.59
N GLY A 24 45.28 4.04 -34.35
CA GLY A 24 46.16 2.87 -34.16
C GLY A 24 47.03 2.56 -35.37
N LEU A 25 46.52 2.74 -36.60
CA LEU A 25 47.29 2.57 -37.83
C LEU A 25 48.31 3.70 -38.03
N GLN A 26 47.91 4.96 -37.80
CA GLN A 26 48.78 6.13 -37.96
C GLN A 26 49.93 6.15 -36.95
N THR A 27 49.67 5.70 -35.73
CA THR A 27 50.67 5.64 -34.64
C THR A 27 51.46 4.34 -34.61
N GLY A 28 51.12 3.36 -35.45
CA GLY A 28 51.79 2.06 -35.51
C GLY A 28 51.47 1.12 -34.35
N ILE A 29 50.44 1.42 -33.54
CA ILE A 29 49.95 0.53 -32.47
C ILE A 29 49.35 -0.74 -33.09
N ILE A 30 48.61 -0.60 -34.19
CA ILE A 30 47.95 -1.71 -34.89
C ILE A 30 48.82 -2.09 -36.09
N PRO A 31 49.53 -3.24 -36.06
CA PRO A 31 50.31 -3.72 -37.19
C PRO A 31 49.43 -4.25 -38.32
N ALA A 32 49.94 -4.28 -39.55
CA ALA A 32 49.21 -4.77 -40.73
C ALA A 32 48.61 -6.17 -40.55
N ALA A 33 49.36 -7.11 -39.96
CA ALA A 33 48.87 -8.47 -39.68
C ALA A 33 47.64 -8.47 -38.74
N ARG A 34 47.55 -7.51 -37.81
CA ARG A 34 46.37 -7.36 -36.94
C ARG A 34 45.18 -6.79 -37.72
N LEU A 35 45.41 -5.86 -38.65
CA LEU A 35 44.36 -5.34 -39.52
C LEU A 35 43.74 -6.46 -40.38
N ASP A 36 44.57 -7.37 -40.91
CA ASP A 36 44.08 -8.53 -41.67
C ASP A 36 43.21 -9.45 -40.79
N SER A 37 43.64 -9.70 -39.55
CA SER A 37 42.86 -10.48 -38.57
C SER A 37 41.52 -9.80 -38.25
N LEU A 38 41.49 -8.47 -38.11
CA LEU A 38 40.26 -7.71 -37.87
C LEU A 38 39.27 -7.85 -39.04
N HIS A 39 39.75 -7.89 -40.29
CA HIS A 39 38.88 -8.11 -41.45
C HIS A 39 38.21 -9.49 -41.42
N GLU A 40 38.96 -10.55 -41.12
CA GLU A 40 38.41 -11.92 -41.01
C GLU A 40 37.40 -12.03 -39.86
N GLU A 41 37.74 -11.45 -38.70
CA GLU A 41 36.87 -11.40 -37.53
C GLU A 41 35.57 -10.62 -37.80
N ALA A 42 35.66 -9.50 -38.53
CA ALA A 42 34.50 -8.70 -38.92
C ALA A 42 33.55 -9.47 -39.84
N ALA A 43 34.08 -10.18 -40.85
CA ALA A 43 33.27 -10.99 -41.75
C ALA A 43 32.48 -12.06 -40.99
N LYS A 44 33.14 -12.77 -40.07
CA LYS A 44 32.49 -13.76 -39.20
C LYS A 44 31.44 -13.12 -38.29
N GLY A 45 31.74 -11.97 -37.70
CA GLY A 45 30.83 -11.25 -36.81
C GLY A 45 29.56 -10.78 -37.51
N MET A 46 29.67 -10.26 -38.73
CA MET A 46 28.51 -9.82 -39.52
C MET A 46 27.54 -10.98 -39.80
N VAL A 47 28.05 -12.17 -40.16
CA VAL A 47 27.21 -13.36 -40.38
C VAL A 47 26.51 -13.79 -39.09
N GLN A 48 27.22 -13.80 -37.96
CA GLN A 48 26.64 -14.17 -36.66
C GLN A 48 25.54 -13.20 -36.21
N ILE A 49 25.77 -11.90 -36.37
CA ILE A 49 24.80 -10.85 -36.01
C ILE A 49 23.59 -10.89 -36.94
N ALA A 50 23.78 -11.12 -38.24
CA ALA A 50 22.68 -11.26 -39.19
C ALA A 50 21.80 -12.47 -38.84
N ARG A 51 22.40 -13.63 -38.53
CA ARG A 51 21.67 -14.81 -38.05
C ARG A 51 20.87 -14.55 -36.77
N TYR A 52 21.43 -13.75 -35.86
CA TYR A 52 20.82 -13.49 -34.56
C TYR A 52 19.57 -12.60 -34.65
N PHE A 53 19.59 -11.56 -35.50
CA PHE A 53 18.47 -10.61 -35.62
C PHE A 53 17.55 -10.86 -36.82
N GLY A 54 17.94 -11.74 -37.75
CA GLY A 54 17.25 -11.97 -39.01
C GLY A 54 17.81 -13.20 -39.72
N THR A 55 18.37 -13.03 -40.91
CA THR A 55 19.00 -14.12 -41.68
C THR A 55 20.32 -13.71 -42.32
N GLU A 56 21.31 -14.60 -42.31
CA GLU A 56 22.61 -14.39 -42.96
C GLU A 56 22.56 -14.42 -44.50
N PHE A 57 21.45 -14.88 -45.08
CA PHE A 57 21.34 -15.08 -46.53
C PHE A 57 20.84 -13.83 -47.27
N LEU A 58 20.37 -12.81 -46.55
CA LEU A 58 19.86 -11.57 -47.12
C LEU A 58 20.89 -10.45 -47.01
N ARG A 59 21.18 -9.81 -48.15
CA ARG A 59 22.07 -8.64 -48.19
C ARG A 59 21.63 -7.50 -47.25
N PRO A 60 20.34 -7.12 -47.16
CA PRO A 60 19.90 -6.11 -46.20
C PRO A 60 20.28 -6.43 -44.74
N ASP A 61 20.17 -7.69 -44.32
CA ASP A 61 20.48 -8.12 -42.96
C ASP A 61 21.98 -8.09 -42.69
N LEU A 62 22.81 -8.47 -43.67
CA LEU A 62 24.27 -8.34 -43.59
C LEU A 62 24.73 -6.86 -43.52
N GLU A 63 24.09 -5.96 -44.26
CA GLU A 63 24.40 -4.51 -44.17
C GLU A 63 23.98 -3.93 -42.82
N GLN A 64 22.84 -4.34 -42.27
CA GLN A 64 22.49 -3.96 -40.89
C GLN A 64 23.47 -4.57 -39.88
N ALA A 65 23.89 -5.82 -40.06
CA ALA A 65 24.87 -6.45 -39.20
C ALA A 65 26.22 -5.73 -39.22
N ARG A 66 26.63 -5.20 -40.38
CA ARG A 66 27.80 -4.33 -40.53
C ARG A 66 27.67 -3.05 -39.69
N ALA A 67 26.51 -2.40 -39.71
CA ALA A 67 26.26 -1.23 -38.87
C ALA A 67 26.27 -1.59 -37.37
N ARG A 68 25.62 -2.70 -36.98
CA ARG A 68 25.56 -3.17 -35.59
C ARG A 68 26.93 -3.52 -35.03
N ILE A 69 27.78 -4.23 -35.77
CA ILE A 69 29.12 -4.59 -35.25
C ILE A 69 29.98 -3.34 -35.02
N VAL A 70 29.93 -2.37 -35.93
CA VAL A 70 30.65 -1.09 -35.76
C VAL A 70 30.12 -0.34 -34.54
N ASN A 71 28.80 -0.28 -34.35
CA ASN A 71 28.19 0.43 -33.23
C ASN A 71 28.47 -0.25 -31.89
N MET A 72 28.33 -1.58 -31.79
CA MET A 72 28.60 -2.30 -30.54
C MET A 72 30.08 -2.23 -30.14
N VAL A 73 31.00 -2.33 -31.10
CA VAL A 73 32.44 -2.15 -30.83
C VAL A 73 32.73 -0.70 -30.44
N SER A 74 32.14 0.28 -31.13
CA SER A 74 32.30 1.70 -30.79
C SER A 74 31.80 1.99 -29.37
N LEU A 75 30.58 1.56 -29.05
CA LEU A 75 29.95 1.72 -27.73
C LEU A 75 30.83 1.13 -26.63
N PHE A 76 31.33 -0.10 -26.83
CA PHE A 76 32.18 -0.75 -25.85
C PHE A 76 33.51 -0.03 -25.66
N LEU A 77 34.22 0.31 -26.74
CA LEU A 77 35.53 0.96 -26.66
C LEU A 77 35.43 2.38 -26.09
N GLU A 78 34.46 3.16 -26.54
CA GLU A 78 34.30 4.55 -26.10
C GLU A 78 33.89 4.62 -24.63
N ASP A 79 33.12 3.65 -24.14
CA ASP A 79 32.77 3.57 -22.72
C ASP A 79 33.92 3.04 -21.86
N SER A 80 34.53 1.91 -22.25
CA SER A 80 35.58 1.27 -21.44
C SER A 80 36.91 2.02 -21.43
N CYS A 81 37.22 2.80 -22.47
CA CYS A 81 38.44 3.59 -22.57
C CYS A 81 38.20 5.09 -22.33
N GLU A 82 37.00 5.48 -21.85
CA GLU A 82 36.64 6.88 -21.58
C GLU A 82 36.89 7.86 -22.75
N GLY A 83 36.82 7.36 -24.00
CA GLY A 83 37.12 8.12 -25.20
C GLY A 83 38.60 8.25 -25.59
N ASP A 84 39.53 7.60 -24.87
CA ASP A 84 40.96 7.58 -25.22
C ASP A 84 41.21 6.69 -26.45
N LEU A 85 41.66 7.32 -27.55
CA LEU A 85 41.94 6.64 -28.82
C LEU A 85 43.16 5.71 -28.76
N THR A 86 44.14 6.02 -27.92
CA THR A 86 45.35 5.21 -27.74
C THR A 86 45.02 3.93 -26.99
N GLU A 87 44.28 4.03 -25.89
CA GLU A 87 43.83 2.87 -25.14
C GLU A 87 42.87 2.01 -25.97
N ALA A 88 41.94 2.64 -26.70
CA ALA A 88 41.05 1.92 -27.61
C ALA A 88 41.81 1.20 -28.73
N ALA A 89 42.85 1.81 -29.30
CA ALA A 89 43.72 1.17 -30.29
C ALA A 89 44.50 -0.01 -29.70
N GLN A 90 45.00 0.11 -28.45
CA GLN A 90 45.62 -1.01 -27.73
C GLN A 90 44.62 -2.14 -27.47
N SER A 91 43.39 -1.81 -27.08
CA SER A 91 42.31 -2.76 -26.87
C SER A 91 41.98 -3.54 -28.16
N LEU A 92 41.95 -2.87 -29.31
CA LEU A 92 41.78 -3.50 -30.64
C LEU A 92 42.98 -4.38 -31.06
N ARG A 93 44.20 -4.01 -30.65
CA ARG A 93 45.40 -4.79 -30.89
C ARG A 93 45.39 -6.08 -30.08
N ASP A 94 45.03 -5.98 -28.80
CA ASP A 94 45.22 -7.04 -27.82
C ASP A 94 44.01 -8.01 -27.73
N ASN A 95 42.86 -7.62 -28.28
CA ASN A 95 41.62 -8.41 -28.22
C ASN A 95 40.98 -8.61 -29.58
N THR A 96 40.17 -9.66 -29.71
CA THR A 96 39.37 -9.91 -30.93
C THR A 96 38.23 -8.91 -31.06
N LEU A 97 37.91 -8.50 -32.28
CA LEU A 97 36.77 -7.65 -32.61
C LEU A 97 35.46 -8.26 -32.13
N LEU A 98 35.31 -9.58 -32.26
CA LEU A 98 34.15 -10.33 -31.76
C LEU A 98 33.99 -10.18 -30.25
N SER A 99 35.08 -10.18 -29.48
CA SER A 99 34.99 -9.97 -28.02
C SER A 99 34.55 -8.55 -27.68
N ARG A 100 34.99 -7.53 -28.44
CA ARG A 100 34.60 -6.12 -28.22
C ARG A 100 33.14 -5.90 -28.59
N SER A 101 32.71 -6.49 -29.71
CA SER A 101 31.31 -6.51 -30.15
C SER A 101 30.41 -7.19 -29.11
N LYS A 102 30.85 -8.35 -28.58
CA LYS A 102 30.16 -9.04 -27.48
C LYS A 102 30.08 -8.15 -26.23
N GLY A 103 31.16 -7.46 -25.86
CA GLY A 103 31.15 -6.51 -24.75
C GLY A 103 30.05 -5.45 -24.89
N GLY A 104 29.95 -4.83 -26.07
CA GLY A 104 28.88 -3.86 -26.35
C GLY A 104 27.47 -4.50 -26.32
N SER A 105 27.32 -5.72 -26.84
CA SER A 105 26.05 -6.45 -26.74
C SER A 105 25.65 -6.73 -25.30
N GLU A 106 26.58 -7.16 -24.44
CA GLU A 106 26.29 -7.42 -23.02
C GLU A 106 25.94 -6.13 -22.26
N MET A 107 26.63 -5.01 -22.54
CA MET A 107 26.25 -3.69 -21.99
C MET A 107 24.81 -3.32 -22.32
N LEU A 108 24.37 -3.56 -23.56
CA LEU A 108 22.99 -3.32 -23.97
C LEU A 108 22.03 -4.29 -23.29
N LYS A 109 22.34 -5.58 -23.21
CA LYS A 109 21.47 -6.55 -22.50
C LYS A 109 21.29 -6.17 -21.04
N SER A 110 22.37 -5.80 -20.33
CA SER A 110 22.30 -5.34 -18.95
C SER A 110 21.39 -4.12 -18.81
N LEU A 111 21.53 -3.12 -19.71
CA LEU A 111 20.65 -1.96 -19.74
C LEU A 111 19.17 -2.36 -19.90
N LEU A 112 18.88 -3.30 -20.80
CA LEU A 112 17.51 -3.70 -21.11
C LEU A 112 16.85 -4.49 -19.98
N THR A 113 17.63 -5.16 -19.14
CA THR A 113 17.11 -5.88 -17.96
C THR A 113 16.91 -4.98 -16.73
N MET A 114 17.42 -3.75 -16.76
CA MET A 114 17.16 -2.77 -15.69
C MET A 114 15.70 -2.30 -15.74
N PRO A 115 15.08 -1.98 -14.59
CA PRO A 115 13.72 -1.47 -14.55
C PRO A 115 13.60 -0.13 -15.30
N ASP A 116 12.50 0.06 -16.02
CA ASP A 116 12.18 1.27 -16.77
C ASP A 116 11.04 2.12 -16.14
N HIS A 117 10.48 1.65 -15.02
CA HIS A 117 9.54 2.39 -14.17
C HIS A 117 9.63 1.96 -12.69
N THR A 118 9.01 2.72 -11.79
CA THR A 118 9.02 2.45 -10.35
C THR A 118 7.83 1.62 -9.84
N HIS A 119 6.92 1.20 -10.72
CA HIS A 119 5.73 0.41 -10.35
C HIS A 119 6.06 -1.07 -10.11
N PHE A 120 5.80 -1.59 -8.91
CA PHE A 120 6.21 -2.96 -8.55
C PHE A 120 5.47 -4.04 -9.38
N GLY A 121 4.15 -3.92 -9.53
CA GLY A 121 3.34 -4.90 -10.26
C GLY A 121 3.59 -4.98 -11.77
N MET A 122 4.42 -4.08 -12.31
CA MET A 122 4.79 -4.07 -13.74
C MET A 122 6.24 -4.49 -13.98
N LEU A 123 6.99 -4.83 -12.92
CA LEU A 123 8.41 -5.19 -13.07
C LEU A 123 8.58 -6.49 -13.85
N GLU A 124 9.51 -6.45 -14.80
CA GLU A 124 9.96 -7.63 -15.52
C GLU A 124 10.93 -8.49 -14.67
N SER A 125 11.23 -9.70 -15.16
CA SER A 125 12.01 -10.72 -14.45
C SER A 125 13.47 -10.35 -14.13
N GLY A 126 13.96 -9.19 -14.59
CA GLY A 126 15.36 -8.77 -14.46
C GLY A 126 16.34 -9.66 -15.25
N THR A 127 15.82 -10.53 -16.12
CA THR A 127 16.61 -11.44 -16.95
C THR A 127 16.36 -11.16 -18.43
N PHE A 128 17.41 -11.27 -19.24
CA PHE A 128 17.30 -11.06 -20.68
C PHE A 128 16.62 -12.28 -21.31
N THR A 129 15.46 -12.06 -21.92
CA THR A 129 14.65 -13.07 -22.61
C THR A 129 14.50 -12.74 -24.10
N ASP A 130 13.92 -13.66 -24.87
CA ASP A 130 13.68 -13.45 -26.30
C ASP A 130 12.76 -12.25 -26.60
N ASP A 131 11.89 -11.87 -25.66
CA ASP A 131 11.03 -10.68 -25.76
C ASP A 131 11.84 -9.38 -25.88
N HIS A 132 13.09 -9.38 -25.41
CA HIS A 132 13.99 -8.23 -25.49
C HIS A 132 14.75 -8.14 -26.82
N ILE A 133 14.72 -9.18 -27.66
CA ILE A 133 15.48 -9.20 -28.93
C ILE A 133 15.11 -8.02 -29.84
N PRO A 134 13.83 -7.66 -30.04
CA PRO A 134 13.46 -6.48 -30.82
C PRO A 134 14.01 -5.17 -30.24
N LEU A 135 14.05 -5.06 -28.92
CA LEU A 135 14.59 -3.90 -28.23
C LEU A 135 16.12 -3.83 -28.38
N LEU A 136 16.82 -4.96 -28.22
CA LEU A 136 18.26 -5.07 -28.47
C LEU A 136 18.60 -4.73 -29.93
N ALA A 137 17.78 -5.15 -30.89
CA ALA A 137 17.96 -4.82 -32.30
C ALA A 137 17.92 -3.30 -32.53
N ARG A 138 16.99 -2.58 -31.87
CA ARG A 138 16.90 -1.12 -31.90
C ARG A 138 18.10 -0.46 -31.22
N TRP A 139 18.50 -0.95 -30.04
CA TRP A 139 19.58 -0.36 -29.24
C TRP A 139 20.98 -0.61 -29.81
N SER A 140 21.18 -1.71 -30.54
CA SER A 140 22.43 -2.00 -31.25
C SER A 140 22.79 -0.98 -32.35
N LEU A 141 21.89 -0.04 -32.65
CA LEU A 141 22.07 1.05 -33.60
C LEU A 141 22.04 2.44 -32.95
N ARG A 142 21.99 2.52 -31.61
CA ARG A 142 21.99 3.79 -30.86
C ARG A 142 23.39 4.28 -30.56
N SER A 143 23.50 5.58 -30.30
CA SER A 143 24.77 6.22 -29.94
C SER A 143 25.12 5.94 -28.47
N LEU A 144 26.39 6.15 -28.10
CA LEU A 144 26.80 6.08 -26.70
C LEU A 144 26.09 7.14 -25.84
N ALA A 145 25.81 8.31 -26.41
CA ALA A 145 25.07 9.36 -25.70
C ALA A 145 23.65 8.90 -25.34
N ASP A 146 22.96 8.24 -26.28
CA ASP A 146 21.63 7.65 -26.02
C ASP A 146 21.72 6.54 -24.95
N TYR A 147 22.74 5.67 -25.05
CA TYR A 147 22.98 4.61 -24.07
C TYR A 147 23.19 5.17 -22.66
N ARG A 148 24.07 6.17 -22.51
CA ARG A 148 24.37 6.80 -21.22
C ARG A 148 23.16 7.52 -20.64
N ALA A 149 22.36 8.18 -21.47
CA ALA A 149 21.14 8.85 -21.03
C ALA A 149 20.13 7.84 -20.47
N GLU A 150 19.87 6.75 -21.18
CA GLU A 150 18.96 5.70 -20.71
C GLU A 150 19.52 4.96 -19.49
N LEU A 151 20.82 4.66 -19.47
CA LEU A 151 21.48 4.05 -18.32
C LEU A 151 21.33 4.93 -17.07
N ALA A 152 21.52 6.24 -17.20
CA ALA A 152 21.33 7.18 -16.10
C ALA A 152 19.87 7.17 -15.60
N GLN A 153 18.89 7.21 -16.51
CA GLN A 153 17.47 7.16 -16.18
C GLN A 153 17.11 5.86 -15.45
N ARG A 154 17.46 4.69 -16.01
CA ARG A 154 17.16 3.38 -15.41
C ARG A 154 17.89 3.17 -14.09
N SER A 155 19.13 3.67 -13.96
CA SER A 155 19.87 3.65 -12.69
C SER A 155 19.18 4.45 -11.59
N GLU A 156 18.54 5.57 -11.96
CA GLU A 156 17.77 6.39 -11.02
C GLU A 156 16.49 5.67 -10.57
N ILE A 157 15.82 4.98 -11.49
CA ILE A 157 14.64 4.15 -11.22
C ILE A 157 15.01 3.00 -10.30
N GLU A 158 16.04 2.23 -10.63
CA GLU A 158 16.53 1.14 -9.79
C GLU A 158 16.88 1.63 -8.37
N ARG A 159 17.55 2.79 -8.26
CA ARG A 159 17.87 3.39 -6.94
C ARG A 159 16.61 3.70 -6.12
N ARG A 160 15.53 4.14 -6.76
CA ARG A 160 14.23 4.36 -6.10
C ARG A 160 13.62 3.04 -5.63
N MET A 161 13.63 2.03 -6.48
CA MET A 161 13.15 0.69 -6.16
C MET A 161 13.89 0.10 -4.96
N GLU A 162 15.21 0.17 -4.95
CA GLU A 162 16.03 -0.34 -3.85
C GLU A 162 15.84 0.45 -2.54
N ALA A 163 15.64 1.77 -2.62
CA ALA A 163 15.28 2.56 -1.44
C ALA A 163 13.90 2.15 -0.88
N ALA A 164 12.94 1.88 -1.76
CA ALA A 164 11.61 1.42 -1.38
C ALA A 164 11.64 0.00 -0.77
N TYR A 165 12.40 -0.93 -1.35
CA TYR A 165 12.66 -2.24 -0.76
C TYR A 165 13.30 -2.14 0.63
N TRP A 166 14.23 -1.20 0.81
CA TRP A 166 14.84 -0.96 2.11
C TRP A 166 13.79 -0.50 3.15
N PHE A 167 12.88 0.41 2.78
CA PHE A 167 11.80 0.84 3.67
C PHE A 167 10.84 -0.31 4.02
N ALA A 168 10.45 -1.14 3.05
CA ALA A 168 9.64 -2.32 3.33
C ALA A 168 10.34 -3.28 4.29
N GLN A 169 11.61 -3.60 4.05
CA GLN A 169 12.36 -4.47 4.95
C GLN A 169 12.48 -3.87 6.36
N LYS A 170 12.74 -2.57 6.46
CA LYS A 170 12.79 -1.84 7.74
C LYS A 170 11.47 -1.92 8.51
N LEU A 171 10.36 -2.04 7.78
CA LEU A 171 9.00 -2.15 8.28
C LEU A 171 8.44 -3.59 8.21
N GLY A 172 9.33 -4.59 8.17
CA GLY A 172 8.96 -5.99 8.34
C GLY A 172 8.36 -6.70 7.13
N THR A 173 8.39 -6.10 5.94
CA THR A 173 7.86 -6.68 4.70
C THR A 173 9.00 -7.13 3.78
N ALA A 174 8.91 -8.35 3.25
CA ALA A 174 9.95 -8.91 2.39
C ALA A 174 9.81 -8.39 0.95
N ARG A 175 10.94 -8.28 0.22
CA ARG A 175 10.96 -7.87 -1.20
C ARG A 175 9.97 -8.63 -2.08
N ARG A 176 9.82 -9.93 -1.86
CA ARG A 176 8.91 -10.80 -2.63
C ARG A 176 7.43 -10.42 -2.46
N GLU A 177 7.05 -9.89 -1.30
CA GLU A 177 5.65 -9.53 -0.98
C GLU A 177 5.22 -8.28 -1.74
N LEU A 178 6.18 -7.46 -2.18
CA LEU A 178 5.90 -6.28 -2.99
C LEU A 178 5.74 -6.58 -4.47
N LYS A 179 6.09 -7.78 -4.96
CA LYS A 179 6.08 -8.09 -6.39
C LYS A 179 4.70 -7.86 -7.02
N ASP A 180 3.64 -8.17 -6.28
CA ASP A 180 2.26 -8.05 -6.75
C ASP A 180 1.60 -6.73 -6.31
N ALA A 181 2.34 -5.88 -5.58
CA ALA A 181 1.84 -4.60 -5.10
C ALA A 181 1.56 -3.64 -6.27
N GLN A 182 0.33 -3.13 -6.33
CA GLN A 182 -0.10 -2.14 -7.31
C GLN A 182 0.28 -0.73 -6.86
N THR A 183 1.58 -0.49 -6.70
CA THR A 183 2.09 0.78 -6.20
C THR A 183 3.47 1.12 -6.77
N ASP A 184 3.81 2.40 -6.73
CA ASP A 184 5.14 2.90 -7.09
C ASP A 184 6.08 2.93 -5.87
N ALA A 185 7.39 2.84 -6.12
CA ALA A 185 8.43 2.97 -5.10
C ALA A 185 8.26 4.21 -4.21
N GLU A 186 7.88 5.33 -4.80
CA GLU A 186 7.67 6.61 -4.10
C GLU A 186 6.56 6.52 -3.06
N ALA A 187 5.45 5.85 -3.36
CA ALA A 187 4.34 5.70 -2.43
C ALA A 187 4.75 4.89 -1.20
N LEU A 188 5.56 3.85 -1.41
CA LEU A 188 6.12 3.03 -0.34
C LEU A 188 7.09 3.83 0.56
N ILE A 189 7.98 4.62 -0.03
CA ILE A 189 8.92 5.45 0.74
C ILE A 189 8.17 6.54 1.53
N ARG A 190 7.16 7.19 0.92
CA ARG A 190 6.31 8.19 1.59
C ARG A 190 5.57 7.59 2.78
N THR A 191 4.94 6.42 2.59
CA THR A 191 4.33 5.67 3.69
C THR A 191 5.37 5.33 4.74
N GLY A 192 6.55 4.88 4.34
CA GLY A 192 7.61 4.48 5.26
C GLY A 192 8.03 5.61 6.19
N LEU A 193 8.28 6.81 5.64
CA LEU A 193 8.61 8.01 6.42
C LEU A 193 7.47 8.39 7.39
N LEU A 194 6.22 8.31 6.94
CA LEU A 194 5.06 8.70 7.74
C LEU A 194 4.79 7.71 8.88
N THR A 195 4.89 6.41 8.60
CA THR A 195 4.75 5.30 9.55
C THR A 195 5.82 5.37 10.64
N LEU A 196 7.08 5.62 10.26
CA LEU A 196 8.16 5.82 11.22
C LEU A 196 7.96 7.09 12.06
N ALA A 197 7.49 8.19 11.46
CA ALA A 197 7.16 9.41 12.21
C ALA A 197 6.04 9.18 13.24
N ALA A 198 5.08 8.29 12.94
CA ALA A 198 4.06 7.85 13.89
C ALA A 198 4.62 6.94 15.01
N GLY A 199 5.85 6.43 14.86
CA GLY A 199 6.50 5.50 15.80
C GLY A 199 6.09 4.05 15.60
N ARG A 200 5.65 3.70 14.39
CA ARG A 200 5.28 2.33 14.02
C ARG A 200 6.46 1.60 13.38
N THR A 201 6.49 0.28 13.49
CA THR A 201 7.59 -0.58 13.03
C THR A 201 7.18 -1.57 11.94
N GLN A 202 5.92 -1.51 11.48
CA GLN A 202 5.37 -2.36 10.44
C GLN A 202 4.71 -1.52 9.35
N LEU A 203 4.71 -2.02 8.11
CA LEU A 203 3.92 -1.39 7.05
C LEU A 203 2.44 -1.53 7.40
N PRO A 204 1.66 -0.44 7.32
CA PRO A 204 0.30 -0.44 7.84
C PRO A 204 -0.68 -1.05 6.83
N ASN A 205 -1.73 -1.71 7.32
CA ASN A 205 -3.00 -1.83 6.59
C ASN A 205 -3.76 -0.48 6.60
N TRP A 206 -4.94 -0.40 5.97
CA TRP A 206 -5.72 0.86 5.96
C TRP A 206 -6.06 1.39 7.36
N GLY A 207 -6.57 0.55 8.26
CA GLY A 207 -6.96 0.96 9.62
C GLY A 207 -5.76 1.44 10.46
N GLN A 208 -4.63 0.75 10.35
CA GLN A 208 -3.38 1.13 11.01
C GLN A 208 -2.81 2.44 10.43
N PHE A 209 -2.95 2.65 9.12
CA PHE A 209 -2.55 3.88 8.46
C PHE A 209 -3.40 5.05 8.95
N GLU A 210 -4.73 4.90 8.95
CA GLU A 210 -5.66 5.92 9.46
C GLU A 210 -5.35 6.27 10.93
N SER A 211 -5.13 5.27 11.77
CA SER A 211 -4.71 5.45 13.18
C SER A 211 -3.40 6.23 13.30
N ALA A 212 -2.42 5.97 12.43
CA ALA A 212 -1.16 6.70 12.41
C ALA A 212 -1.38 8.19 12.05
N ILE A 213 -2.23 8.50 11.07
CA ILE A 213 -2.58 9.88 10.72
C ILE A 213 -3.21 10.62 11.89
N GLU A 214 -4.17 9.99 12.56
CA GLU A 214 -4.83 10.59 13.72
C GLU A 214 -3.86 10.86 14.87
N LEU A 215 -2.90 9.95 15.11
CA LEU A 215 -1.84 10.15 16.09
C LEU A 215 -0.97 11.37 15.75
N LEU A 216 -0.58 11.51 14.49
CA LEU A 216 0.21 12.66 14.03
C LEU A 216 -0.57 13.98 14.17
N ARG A 217 -1.87 14.00 13.84
CA ARG A 217 -2.75 15.15 14.06
C ARG A 217 -2.84 15.54 15.54
N LYS A 218 -3.04 14.56 16.43
CA LYS A 218 -3.08 14.80 17.88
C LYS A 218 -1.76 15.39 18.39
N ARG A 219 -0.61 14.89 17.91
CA ARG A 219 0.72 15.45 18.25
C ARG A 219 0.86 16.90 17.79
N SER A 220 0.48 17.18 16.54
CA SER A 220 0.50 18.54 15.99
C SER A 220 -0.39 19.50 16.78
N ALA A 221 -1.62 19.08 17.10
CA ALA A 221 -2.55 19.88 17.91
C ALA A 221 -2.04 20.14 19.34
N ALA A 222 -1.24 19.23 19.89
CA ALA A 222 -0.55 19.40 21.17
C ALA A 222 0.73 20.27 21.07
N GLY A 223 0.98 20.92 19.93
CA GLY A 223 2.17 21.75 19.70
C GLY A 223 3.46 20.95 19.51
N LYS A 224 3.39 19.62 19.34
CA LYS A 224 4.57 18.79 19.10
C LYS A 224 4.88 18.75 17.60
N PRO A 225 6.12 19.03 17.17
CA PRO A 225 6.47 18.97 15.77
C PRO A 225 6.36 17.54 15.23
N VAL A 226 5.70 17.39 14.07
CA VAL A 226 5.68 16.13 13.33
C VAL A 226 6.92 16.10 12.44
N ALA A 227 7.95 15.39 12.88
CA ALA A 227 9.22 15.27 12.17
C ALA A 227 9.23 14.00 11.29
N LEU A 228 9.34 14.19 9.97
CA LEU A 228 9.61 13.13 9.00
C LEU A 228 11.13 12.85 8.97
N ALA A 229 11.69 12.34 10.06
CA ALA A 229 13.13 12.15 10.18
C ALA A 229 13.65 11.08 9.19
N LEU A 230 14.84 11.30 8.63
CA LEU A 230 15.54 10.25 7.87
C LEU A 230 16.01 9.18 8.87
N PRO A 231 15.76 7.89 8.59
CA PRO A 231 16.25 6.83 9.47
C PRO A 231 17.78 6.86 9.58
N GLU A 232 18.32 6.71 10.78
CA GLU A 232 19.79 6.69 11.00
C GLU A 232 20.46 5.54 10.25
N THR A 233 19.78 4.40 10.15
CA THR A 233 20.22 3.20 9.44
C THR A 233 20.04 3.29 7.92
N LEU A 234 19.58 4.42 7.37
CA LEU A 234 19.37 4.58 5.93
C LEU A 234 20.73 4.59 5.19
N PRO A 235 20.94 3.71 4.20
CA PRO A 235 22.18 3.67 3.42
C PRO A 235 22.51 5.01 2.76
N ALA A 236 23.80 5.36 2.74
CA ALA A 236 24.27 6.66 2.22
C ALA A 236 23.83 6.91 0.76
N ALA A 237 23.79 5.86 -0.06
CA ALA A 237 23.36 5.94 -1.46
C ALA A 237 21.91 6.43 -1.64
N PHE A 238 21.04 6.20 -0.65
CA PHE A 238 19.62 6.57 -0.73
C PHE A 238 19.29 7.89 -0.01
N LYS A 239 20.20 8.41 0.82
CA LYS A 239 19.97 9.64 1.60
C LYS A 239 19.55 10.84 0.74
N PRO A 240 20.20 11.15 -0.41
CA PRO A 240 19.80 12.29 -1.23
C PRO A 240 18.37 12.17 -1.76
N LEU A 241 18.04 11.00 -2.32
CA LEU A 241 16.72 10.69 -2.85
C LEU A 241 15.62 10.81 -1.78
N VAL A 242 15.84 10.19 -0.62
CA VAL A 242 14.86 10.19 0.48
C VAL A 242 14.73 11.58 1.10
N ALA A 243 15.83 12.36 1.16
CA ALA A 243 15.80 13.74 1.61
C ALA A 243 14.96 14.62 0.68
N GLU A 244 15.14 14.50 -0.64
CA GLU A 244 14.34 15.24 -1.63
C GLU A 244 12.84 14.93 -1.48
N MET A 245 12.49 13.66 -1.36
CA MET A 245 11.09 13.25 -1.19
C MET A 245 10.53 13.71 0.16
N ARG A 246 11.33 13.69 1.24
CA ARG A 246 10.94 14.28 2.52
C ARG A 246 10.63 15.77 2.36
N GLU A 247 11.48 16.54 1.67
CA GLU A 247 11.23 17.98 1.47
C GLU A 247 9.94 18.24 0.67
N SER A 248 9.63 17.40 -0.35
CA SER A 248 8.33 17.47 -1.03
C SER A 248 7.17 17.13 -0.09
N MET A 249 7.28 16.08 0.73
CA MET A 249 6.24 15.71 1.70
C MET A 249 5.99 16.83 2.71
N LEU A 250 7.05 17.43 3.26
CA LEU A 250 6.95 18.52 4.23
C LEU A 250 6.22 19.74 3.66
N ARG A 251 6.46 20.03 2.38
CA ARG A 251 5.89 21.18 1.67
C ARG A 251 4.45 20.95 1.21
N ASP A 252 4.20 19.81 0.58
CA ASP A 252 2.99 19.59 -0.24
C ASP A 252 1.95 18.70 0.44
N ASP A 253 2.41 17.76 1.27
CA ASP A 253 1.59 16.70 1.84
C ASP A 253 1.25 16.98 3.30
N LEU A 254 2.26 17.25 4.12
CA LEU A 254 2.13 17.35 5.58
C LEU A 254 1.09 18.39 6.03
N PRO A 255 0.98 19.60 5.42
CA PRO A 255 -0.07 20.55 5.79
C PRO A 255 -1.49 19.98 5.63
N LYS A 256 -1.73 19.19 4.57
CA LYS A 256 -3.04 18.57 4.29
C LYS A 256 -3.28 17.33 5.15
N ILE A 257 -2.23 16.57 5.42
CA ILE A 257 -2.30 15.40 6.32
C ILE A 257 -2.67 15.85 7.73
N LEU A 258 -2.10 16.95 8.22
CA LEU A 258 -2.34 17.46 9.56
C LEU A 258 -3.63 18.27 9.72
N ASP A 259 -4.31 18.63 8.62
CA ASP A 259 -5.58 19.36 8.67
C ASP A 259 -6.69 18.51 9.30
N PRO A 260 -7.21 18.87 10.50
CA PRO A 260 -8.27 18.11 11.15
C PRO A 260 -9.62 18.24 10.43
N ALA A 261 -9.82 19.23 9.55
CA ALA A 261 -11.08 19.43 8.83
C ALA A 261 -11.34 18.36 7.77
N VAL A 262 -10.31 17.68 7.28
CA VAL A 262 -10.42 16.64 6.25
C VAL A 262 -10.27 15.26 6.86
N LYS A 263 -11.27 14.38 6.69
CA LYS A 263 -11.18 12.99 7.15
C LYS A 263 -10.07 12.23 6.38
N PRO A 264 -9.27 11.36 7.02
CA PRO A 264 -8.21 10.62 6.35
C PRO A 264 -8.70 9.85 5.12
N ARG A 265 -9.81 9.11 5.24
CA ARG A 265 -10.42 8.41 4.10
C ARG A 265 -10.72 9.30 2.89
N LYS A 266 -11.22 10.52 3.11
CA LYS A 266 -11.48 11.50 2.04
C LYS A 266 -10.18 12.02 1.43
N LEU A 267 -9.15 12.26 2.25
CA LEU A 267 -7.86 12.72 1.76
C LEU A 267 -7.18 11.66 0.89
N PHE A 268 -6.98 10.45 1.41
CA PHE A 268 -6.13 9.46 0.74
C PHE A 268 -6.82 8.66 -0.36
N LEU A 269 -8.15 8.46 -0.29
CA LEU A 269 -8.88 7.65 -1.28
C LEU A 269 -9.69 8.46 -2.28
N GLN A 270 -10.02 9.73 -1.97
CA GLN A 270 -10.99 10.50 -2.76
C GLN A 270 -10.41 11.83 -3.30
N SER A 271 -9.17 12.16 -2.96
CA SER A 271 -8.53 13.39 -3.45
C SER A 271 -7.52 13.06 -4.56
N MET A 272 -7.68 13.69 -5.73
CA MET A 272 -6.85 13.41 -6.91
C MET A 272 -5.33 13.56 -6.66
N GLY A 273 -4.91 14.43 -5.72
CA GLY A 273 -3.49 14.62 -5.39
C GLY A 273 -2.91 13.66 -4.35
N PHE A 274 -3.69 12.69 -3.86
CA PHE A 274 -3.29 11.74 -2.80
C PHE A 274 -3.62 10.29 -3.11
N MET A 275 -4.62 10.04 -3.96
CA MET A 275 -4.94 8.71 -4.43
C MET A 275 -3.71 8.07 -5.09
N GLY A 276 -3.31 6.89 -4.60
CA GLY A 276 -2.10 6.17 -5.04
C GLY A 276 -0.77 6.75 -4.56
N ARG A 277 -0.77 7.89 -3.85
CA ARG A 277 0.46 8.57 -3.40
C ARG A 277 1.09 7.96 -2.14
N TYR A 278 0.33 7.16 -1.43
CA TYR A 278 0.73 6.42 -0.24
C TYR A 278 0.28 4.98 -0.42
N TYR A 279 1.05 4.07 0.17
CA TYR A 279 0.81 2.65 0.16
C TYR A 279 0.33 2.15 1.54
N TRP A 280 -0.50 1.13 1.54
CA TRP A 280 -0.86 0.29 2.69
C TRP A 280 -1.09 -1.13 2.18
N ILE A 281 -0.96 -2.11 3.07
CA ILE A 281 -1.20 -3.51 2.74
C ILE A 281 -2.72 -3.74 2.64
N ASP A 282 -3.18 -4.31 1.53
CA ASP A 282 -4.54 -4.85 1.42
C ASP A 282 -4.56 -6.19 2.14
N ASP A 283 -5.04 -6.20 3.37
CA ASP A 283 -5.25 -7.41 4.15
C ASP A 283 -6.75 -7.64 4.30
N GLU A 284 -7.34 -8.28 3.28
CA GLU A 284 -8.79 -8.64 3.27
C GLU A 284 -9.17 -9.49 4.50
N ILE A 285 -8.21 -10.14 5.16
CA ILE A 285 -8.42 -11.02 6.30
C ILE A 285 -8.44 -10.24 7.63
N GLU A 286 -7.62 -9.20 7.79
CA GLU A 286 -7.64 -8.34 8.98
C GLU A 286 -8.87 -7.44 9.02
N ASP A 287 -9.36 -6.95 7.87
CA ASP A 287 -10.57 -6.12 7.77
C ASP A 287 -11.83 -6.86 8.25
N ILE A 288 -11.91 -8.17 8.01
CA ILE A 288 -13.00 -9.04 8.52
C ILE A 288 -12.86 -9.20 10.04
N SER A 289 -11.63 -9.41 10.54
CA SER A 289 -11.38 -9.60 11.98
C SER A 289 -11.68 -8.34 12.81
N ASP A 290 -11.32 -7.16 12.31
CA ASP A 290 -11.61 -5.88 12.98
C ASP A 290 -13.11 -5.54 12.94
N PHE A 291 -13.81 -5.87 11.84
CA PHE A 291 -15.26 -5.78 11.77
C PHE A 291 -15.94 -6.70 12.79
N ASP A 292 -15.54 -7.97 12.85
CA ASP A 292 -16.08 -8.95 13.81
C ASP A 292 -15.83 -8.54 15.26
N ARG A 293 -14.65 -7.97 15.55
CA ARG A 293 -14.35 -7.41 16.87
C ARG A 293 -15.24 -6.21 17.19
N ALA A 294 -15.47 -5.31 16.23
CA ALA A 294 -16.33 -4.14 16.43
C ALA A 294 -17.80 -4.54 16.65
N VAL A 295 -18.33 -5.50 15.89
CA VAL A 295 -19.67 -6.08 16.07
C VAL A 295 -19.79 -6.73 17.45
N SER A 296 -18.77 -7.52 17.86
CA SER A 296 -18.73 -8.16 19.17
C SER A 296 -18.71 -7.14 20.32
N ASP A 297 -17.88 -6.10 20.24
CA ASP A 297 -17.80 -5.03 21.24
C ASP A 297 -19.11 -4.25 21.37
N GLN A 298 -19.78 -3.99 20.24
CA GLN A 298 -21.08 -3.31 20.21
C GLN A 298 -22.18 -4.19 20.80
N TRP A 299 -22.19 -5.49 20.48
CA TRP A 299 -23.12 -6.46 21.05
C TRP A 299 -22.95 -6.57 22.56
N ILE A 300 -21.71 -6.71 23.06
CA ILE A 300 -21.39 -6.78 24.49
C ILE A 300 -21.89 -5.55 25.25
N LYS A 301 -21.81 -4.36 24.66
CA LYS A 301 -22.36 -3.13 25.25
C LYS A 301 -23.89 -3.16 25.30
N LEU A 302 -24.53 -3.61 24.22
CA LEU A 302 -25.99 -3.68 24.11
C LEU A 302 -26.60 -4.72 25.05
N THR A 303 -25.94 -5.86 25.23
CA THR A 303 -26.34 -6.91 26.16
C THR A 303 -25.83 -6.69 27.59
N GLN A 304 -25.14 -5.57 27.87
CA GLN A 304 -24.58 -5.28 29.19
C GLN A 304 -23.71 -6.43 29.73
N ARG A 305 -23.01 -7.16 28.85
CA ARG A 305 -22.22 -8.37 29.15
C ARG A 305 -23.03 -9.59 29.60
N HIS A 306 -24.35 -9.55 29.57
CA HIS A 306 -25.18 -10.73 29.82
C HIS A 306 -25.30 -11.57 28.56
N THR A 307 -25.19 -12.89 28.71
CA THR A 307 -25.26 -13.86 27.62
C THR A 307 -26.25 -14.98 27.92
N ASP A 308 -26.90 -14.97 29.08
CA ASP A 308 -27.93 -15.92 29.45
C ASP A 308 -29.26 -15.63 28.76
N ASP A 309 -30.00 -16.69 28.43
CA ASP A 309 -31.25 -16.63 27.68
C ASP A 309 -32.27 -15.67 28.31
N SER A 310 -32.42 -15.71 29.64
CA SER A 310 -33.40 -14.87 30.33
C SER A 310 -33.10 -13.38 30.23
N SER A 311 -31.82 -13.00 30.28
CA SER A 311 -31.39 -11.61 30.10
C SER A 311 -31.53 -11.14 28.67
N LEU A 312 -31.26 -12.01 27.69
CA LEU A 312 -31.45 -11.71 26.25
C LEU A 312 -32.93 -11.58 25.89
N ILE A 313 -33.79 -12.50 26.35
CA ILE A 313 -35.24 -12.42 26.18
C ILE A 313 -35.78 -11.12 26.81
N THR A 314 -35.29 -10.74 27.99
CA THR A 314 -35.69 -9.48 28.64
C THR A 314 -35.33 -8.25 27.80
N LEU A 315 -34.14 -8.25 27.20
CA LEU A 315 -33.70 -7.19 26.30
C LEU A 315 -34.58 -7.11 25.03
N PHE A 316 -34.84 -8.25 24.40
CA PHE A 316 -35.70 -8.34 23.21
C PHE A 316 -37.13 -7.89 23.52
N LEU A 317 -37.68 -8.30 24.65
CA LEU A 317 -38.98 -7.87 25.14
C LEU A 317 -39.03 -6.34 25.34
N CYS A 318 -37.98 -5.73 25.90
CA CYS A 318 -37.89 -4.28 26.05
C CYS A 318 -37.87 -3.55 24.70
N ILE A 319 -37.18 -4.12 23.71
CA ILE A 319 -37.10 -3.58 22.34
C ILE A 319 -38.47 -3.64 21.66
N THR A 320 -39.13 -4.80 21.69
CA THR A 320 -40.47 -4.99 21.11
C THR A 320 -41.51 -4.10 21.79
N ALA A 321 -41.39 -3.86 23.09
CA ALA A 321 -42.26 -2.94 23.81
C ALA A 321 -41.88 -1.45 23.62
N GLY A 322 -40.80 -1.14 22.90
CA GLY A 322 -40.31 0.23 22.70
C GLY A 322 -40.01 0.95 24.01
N VAL A 323 -39.37 0.27 24.96
CA VAL A 323 -38.90 0.84 26.24
C VAL A 323 -37.37 0.81 26.30
N ALA A 324 -36.79 1.40 27.35
CA ALA A 324 -35.33 1.41 27.52
C ALA A 324 -34.75 -0.02 27.52
N ARG A 325 -33.70 -0.23 26.72
CA ARG A 325 -32.99 -1.51 26.56
C ARG A 325 -32.36 -1.93 27.89
N LYS A 326 -32.88 -2.99 28.49
CA LYS A 326 -32.41 -3.53 29.77
C LYS A 326 -32.38 -5.05 29.70
N THR A 327 -31.38 -5.64 30.33
CA THR A 327 -31.26 -7.09 30.52
C THR A 327 -31.88 -7.58 31.82
N ILE A 328 -32.21 -6.66 32.74
CA ILE A 328 -32.88 -6.94 34.02
C ILE A 328 -33.98 -5.90 34.21
N ILE A 329 -35.18 -6.36 34.57
CA ILE A 329 -36.34 -5.49 34.82
C ILE A 329 -37.00 -5.80 36.16
N THR A 330 -37.78 -4.85 36.69
CA THR A 330 -38.59 -5.09 37.91
C THR A 330 -39.96 -5.62 37.55
N GLU A 331 -40.65 -6.29 38.49
CA GLU A 331 -42.04 -6.71 38.31
C GLU A 331 -42.97 -5.58 37.84
N THR A 332 -42.76 -4.37 38.38
CA THR A 332 -43.56 -3.19 37.99
C THR A 332 -43.32 -2.79 36.52
N THR A 333 -42.08 -2.91 36.05
CA THR A 333 -41.71 -2.65 34.67
C THR A 333 -42.26 -3.72 33.73
N ALA A 334 -42.16 -4.99 34.12
CA ALA A 334 -42.74 -6.11 33.37
C ALA A 334 -44.27 -5.96 33.22
N ALA A 335 -44.98 -5.65 34.30
CA ALA A 335 -46.42 -5.38 34.25
C ALA A 335 -46.76 -4.16 33.38
N SER A 336 -45.90 -3.14 33.33
CA SER A 336 -46.06 -2.00 32.44
C SER A 336 -45.85 -2.37 30.97
N ILE A 337 -44.89 -3.26 30.68
CA ILE A 337 -44.62 -3.78 29.34
C ILE A 337 -45.84 -4.55 28.83
N VAL A 338 -46.39 -5.49 29.61
CA VAL A 338 -47.60 -6.26 29.21
C VAL A 338 -48.75 -5.33 28.84
N ARG A 339 -49.03 -4.31 29.68
CA ARG A 339 -50.09 -3.33 29.39
C ARG A 339 -49.83 -2.55 28.10
N LYS A 340 -48.57 -2.22 27.82
CA LYS A 340 -48.18 -1.51 26.60
C LYS A 340 -48.32 -2.41 25.37
N LEU A 341 -47.93 -3.67 25.44
CA LEU A 341 -48.09 -4.65 24.37
C LEU A 341 -49.58 -4.86 24.03
N ARG A 342 -50.44 -5.00 25.04
CA ARG A 342 -51.90 -5.11 24.83
C ARG A 342 -52.50 -3.86 24.21
N LYS A 343 -52.01 -2.68 24.59
CA LYS A 343 -52.52 -1.39 24.07
C LYS A 343 -52.03 -1.05 22.66
N SER A 344 -50.76 -1.36 22.37
CA SER A 344 -50.06 -0.89 21.16
C SER A 344 -49.79 -1.98 20.14
N GLY A 345 -50.06 -3.25 20.46
CA GLY A 345 -49.72 -4.40 19.63
C GLY A 345 -48.37 -5.02 20.00
N LEU A 346 -48.23 -6.30 19.68
CA LEU A 346 -46.99 -7.07 19.84
C LEU A 346 -46.26 -7.13 18.49
N HIS A 347 -45.08 -6.53 18.44
CA HIS A 347 -44.23 -6.38 17.26
C HIS A 347 -42.92 -7.18 17.40
N PRO A 348 -42.97 -8.52 17.30
CA PRO A 348 -41.79 -9.37 17.48
C PRO A 348 -40.69 -9.10 16.44
N GLU A 349 -41.06 -8.57 15.26
CA GLU A 349 -40.15 -8.20 14.19
C GLU A 349 -39.09 -7.18 14.63
N LEU A 350 -39.40 -6.29 15.56
CA LEU A 350 -38.45 -5.27 16.05
C LEU A 350 -37.24 -5.88 16.76
N ALA A 351 -37.45 -6.97 17.49
CA ALA A 351 -36.36 -7.69 18.14
C ALA A 351 -35.62 -8.60 17.14
N SER A 352 -36.33 -9.20 16.18
CA SER A 352 -35.69 -9.95 15.08
C SER A 352 -34.80 -9.08 14.20
N ASP A 353 -35.23 -7.85 13.89
CA ASP A 353 -34.44 -6.87 13.15
C ASP A 353 -33.22 -6.44 13.98
N PHE A 354 -33.42 -6.20 15.28
CA PHE A 354 -32.30 -5.89 16.18
C PHE A 354 -31.26 -7.01 16.26
N ILE A 355 -31.67 -8.28 16.31
CA ILE A 355 -30.74 -9.41 16.31
C ILE A 355 -29.93 -9.42 15.02
N ARG A 356 -30.58 -9.23 13.86
CA ARG A 356 -29.91 -9.20 12.56
C ARG A 356 -28.91 -8.04 12.44
N ASP A 357 -29.25 -6.89 13.00
CA ASP A 357 -28.47 -5.67 12.84
C ASP A 357 -27.27 -5.58 13.81
N TYR A 358 -27.31 -6.27 14.95
CA TYR A 358 -26.33 -6.06 16.02
C TYR A 358 -25.70 -7.32 16.62
N ALA A 359 -26.29 -8.52 16.46
CA ALA A 359 -25.69 -9.73 17.00
C ALA A 359 -24.51 -10.22 16.15
N PRO A 360 -23.54 -10.96 16.72
CA PRO A 360 -22.53 -11.66 15.94
C PRO A 360 -23.17 -12.66 14.98
N HIS A 361 -22.71 -12.70 13.72
CA HIS A 361 -23.31 -13.51 12.66
C HIS A 361 -23.46 -15.00 13.02
N GLU A 362 -22.46 -15.56 13.71
CA GLU A 362 -22.46 -16.97 14.17
C GLU A 362 -23.66 -17.30 15.06
N ASN A 363 -24.16 -16.31 15.83
CA ASN A 363 -25.22 -16.52 16.82
C ASN A 363 -26.59 -16.06 16.34
N HIS A 364 -26.72 -15.55 15.10
CA HIS A 364 -27.99 -15.04 14.57
C HIS A 364 -29.08 -16.10 14.63
N ALA A 365 -28.79 -17.31 14.15
CA ALA A 365 -29.76 -18.39 14.11
C ALA A 365 -30.24 -18.79 15.52
N ASP A 366 -29.35 -18.79 16.51
CA ASP A 366 -29.66 -19.17 17.88
C ASP A 366 -30.54 -18.13 18.57
N TYR A 367 -30.19 -16.85 18.45
CA TYR A 367 -30.97 -15.77 19.05
C TYR A 367 -32.32 -15.58 18.36
N GLN A 368 -32.42 -15.77 17.05
CA GLN A 368 -33.70 -15.77 16.35
C GLN A 368 -34.60 -16.91 16.84
N ARG A 369 -34.05 -18.12 17.00
CA ARG A 369 -34.79 -19.27 17.55
C ARG A 369 -35.25 -19.02 18.97
N LEU A 370 -34.37 -18.52 19.83
CA LEU A 370 -34.68 -18.17 21.22
C LEU A 370 -35.85 -17.18 21.30
N TRP A 371 -35.79 -16.11 20.52
CA TRP A 371 -36.83 -15.09 20.49
C TRP A 371 -38.16 -15.60 19.93
N THR A 372 -38.11 -16.36 18.83
CA THR A 372 -39.30 -16.94 18.20
C THR A 372 -40.01 -17.89 19.14
N HIS A 373 -39.26 -18.79 19.80
CA HIS A 373 -39.80 -19.75 20.73
C HIS A 373 -40.48 -19.07 21.93
N PHE A 374 -39.83 -18.06 22.53
CA PHE A 374 -40.44 -17.28 23.61
C PHE A 374 -41.77 -16.64 23.18
N ILE A 375 -41.84 -16.08 21.97
CA ILE A 375 -43.06 -15.47 21.46
C ILE A 375 -44.14 -16.52 21.20
N GLU A 376 -43.81 -17.68 20.64
CA GLU A 376 -44.76 -18.76 20.41
C GLU A 376 -45.38 -19.27 21.72
N GLU A 377 -44.57 -19.43 22.76
CA GLU A 377 -45.03 -19.94 24.06
C GLU A 377 -45.84 -18.91 24.84
N THR A 378 -45.43 -17.64 24.85
CA THR A 378 -45.98 -16.64 25.76
C THR A 378 -47.02 -15.71 25.15
N ARG A 379 -47.13 -15.64 23.81
CA ARG A 379 -48.00 -14.67 23.11
C ARG A 379 -49.45 -14.71 23.61
N ARG A 380 -50.01 -15.91 23.82
CA ARG A 380 -51.40 -16.06 24.28
C ARG A 380 -51.61 -15.37 25.62
N ASP A 381 -50.73 -15.64 26.58
CA ASP A 381 -50.89 -15.16 27.96
C ASP A 381 -50.54 -13.65 28.06
N LEU A 382 -49.56 -13.19 27.29
CA LEU A 382 -49.20 -11.78 27.18
C LEU A 382 -50.33 -10.92 26.59
N LEU A 383 -51.13 -11.47 25.66
CA LEU A 383 -52.20 -10.75 24.95
C LEU A 383 -53.62 -11.05 25.47
N ASP A 384 -53.79 -11.93 26.46
CA ASP A 384 -55.13 -12.25 26.98
C ASP A 384 -55.74 -11.06 27.73
N GLU A 385 -56.66 -10.34 27.08
CA GLU A 385 -57.37 -9.19 27.67
C GLU A 385 -58.25 -9.57 28.86
N ARG A 386 -58.64 -10.85 28.99
CA ARG A 386 -59.45 -11.35 30.11
C ARG A 386 -58.63 -11.43 31.41
N ASP A 387 -57.31 -11.55 31.30
CA ASP A 387 -56.38 -11.50 32.43
C ASP A 387 -56.16 -10.05 32.90
N THR A 388 -57.19 -9.48 33.52
CA THR A 388 -57.20 -8.09 34.01
C THR A 388 -56.22 -7.84 35.16
N LYS A 389 -55.83 -8.90 35.89
CA LYS A 389 -54.85 -8.84 36.98
C LYS A 389 -53.41 -9.15 36.54
N LEU A 390 -53.20 -9.49 35.26
CA LEU A 390 -51.91 -9.87 34.67
C LEU A 390 -51.29 -11.13 35.31
N HIS A 391 -52.09 -12.03 35.88
CA HIS A 391 -51.56 -13.19 36.61
C HIS A 391 -50.84 -14.18 35.67
N GLU A 392 -51.47 -14.53 34.56
CA GLU A 392 -50.92 -15.47 33.58
C GLU A 392 -49.75 -14.83 32.82
N ALA A 393 -49.93 -13.57 32.42
CA ALA A 393 -48.87 -12.82 31.74
C ALA A 393 -47.61 -12.65 32.61
N MET A 394 -47.77 -12.36 33.90
CA MET A 394 -46.62 -12.23 34.81
C MET A 394 -45.99 -13.57 35.15
N THR A 395 -46.76 -14.66 35.19
CA THR A 395 -46.22 -16.02 35.39
C THR A 395 -45.37 -16.43 34.19
N ALA A 396 -45.85 -16.22 32.96
CA ALA A 396 -45.10 -16.46 31.74
C ALA A 396 -43.82 -15.61 31.69
N LEU A 397 -43.90 -14.31 32.02
CA LEU A 397 -42.71 -13.47 32.05
C LEU A 397 -41.69 -13.88 33.12
N LYS A 398 -42.12 -14.33 34.31
CA LYS A 398 -41.21 -14.81 35.36
C LYS A 398 -40.51 -16.11 35.00
N LEU A 399 -41.09 -16.93 34.13
CA LEU A 399 -40.49 -18.17 33.67
C LEU A 399 -39.33 -17.93 32.70
N HIS A 400 -39.44 -16.90 31.85
CA HIS A 400 -38.51 -16.70 30.74
C HIS A 400 -37.66 -15.42 30.84
N CYS A 401 -38.07 -14.40 31.60
CA CYS A 401 -37.35 -13.12 31.72
C CYS A 401 -36.61 -12.98 33.06
N ASN A 402 -35.57 -12.16 33.06
CA ASN A 402 -34.80 -11.79 34.24
C ASN A 402 -35.51 -10.66 35.00
N ILE A 403 -36.44 -11.06 35.89
CA ILE A 403 -37.25 -10.17 36.70
C ILE A 403 -36.78 -10.20 38.15
N VAL A 404 -36.47 -9.02 38.69
CA VAL A 404 -36.12 -8.85 40.10
C VAL A 404 -37.27 -8.23 40.89
N ASP A 405 -37.45 -8.66 42.12
CA ASP A 405 -38.33 -8.00 43.08
C ASP A 405 -37.78 -6.59 43.34
N GLY A 406 -38.60 -5.58 43.08
CA GLY A 406 -38.19 -4.19 43.32
C GLY A 406 -37.86 -3.96 44.80
N PRO A 407 -37.03 -2.95 45.13
CA PRO A 407 -36.77 -2.63 46.53
C PRO A 407 -38.11 -2.36 47.24
N ALA A 408 -38.35 -3.08 48.34
CA ALA A 408 -39.53 -2.89 49.19
C ALA A 408 -39.66 -1.39 49.50
N LYS A 409 -40.84 -0.81 49.25
CA LYS A 409 -41.15 0.56 49.64
C LYS A 409 -40.98 0.67 51.16
N THR A 410 -39.84 1.15 51.63
CA THR A 410 -39.66 1.59 53.01
C THR A 410 -40.60 2.76 53.24
N ALA A 411 -41.57 2.55 54.12
CA ALA A 411 -42.48 3.59 54.56
C ALA A 411 -41.66 4.76 55.13
N ARG A 412 -41.85 5.97 54.57
CA ARG A 412 -41.33 7.21 55.14
C ARG A 412 -41.78 7.32 56.61
N PRO A 413 -40.88 7.55 57.58
CA PRO A 413 -41.29 7.96 58.91
C PRO A 413 -42.03 9.30 58.82
N LYS A 414 -43.19 9.38 59.49
CA LYS A 414 -43.93 10.64 59.67
C LYS A 414 -42.99 11.69 60.27
N ALA A 415 -42.83 12.82 59.58
CA ALA A 415 -42.12 13.98 60.10
C ALA A 415 -42.79 14.45 61.40
N VAL A 416 -42.05 14.41 62.50
CA VAL A 416 -42.43 15.04 63.77
C VAL A 416 -42.26 16.55 63.60
N ALA A 417 -43.34 17.29 63.85
CA ALA A 417 -43.38 18.75 63.78
C ALA A 417 -42.37 19.37 64.75
N LYS A 418 -41.42 20.15 64.22
CA LYS A 418 -40.50 20.97 65.01
C LYS A 418 -41.22 22.29 65.35
N LYS A 419 -41.45 22.52 66.65
CA LYS A 419 -41.92 23.81 67.20
C LYS A 419 -40.92 24.93 66.84
N PRO A 420 -41.37 26.17 66.61
CA PRO A 420 -40.49 27.30 66.36
C PRO A 420 -39.97 27.85 67.69
N THR A 421 -38.65 27.89 67.86
CA THR A 421 -37.99 28.76 68.84
C THR A 421 -37.71 30.09 68.17
N GLY A 422 -38.37 31.14 68.66
CA GLY A 422 -38.14 32.53 68.26
C GLY A 422 -36.79 33.08 68.73
N PRO A 423 -36.41 34.27 68.27
CA PRO A 423 -35.10 34.88 68.52
C PRO A 423 -35.13 35.77 69.77
N GLN A 424 -34.04 35.77 70.52
CA GLN A 424 -33.62 36.77 71.53
C GLN A 424 -32.33 36.24 72.16
N ALA A 425 -31.27 36.99 72.42
CA ALA A 425 -30.84 38.36 72.13
C ALA A 425 -29.30 38.34 72.21
#